data_AF-A0AAF0TS45-F1
#
_entry.id   AF-A0AAF0TS45-F1
#
_cell.length_a   1.000
_cell.length_b   1.000
_cell.length_c   1.000
_cell.angle_alpha   90.00
_cell.angle_beta   90.00
_cell.angle_gamma   90.00
#
_symmetry.space_group_name_H-M   'P 1'
#
loop_
_entity.id
_entity.type
_entity.pdbx_description
1 polymer ?
#
loop_
_entity_poly.entity_id
_entity_poly.type
_entity_poly.pdbx_seq_one_letter_code
_entity_poly.pdbx_strand_id
1 'polypeptide(L)' 'MQGKTVVISHIFREGNKLADYLANLALEKGTVQVNCFQELESQGKRIVNSDKLVVPYLRIRQCRK' A
#
# COMPACT_ATOMS: atom_id res chain seq x y z
N MET A 1 -29.32 11.57 -6.23
CA MET A 1 -27.87 11.43 -6.01
C MET A 1 -27.21 11.20 -7.36
N GLN A 2 -26.52 12.18 -7.93
CA GLN A 2 -25.82 12.00 -9.20
C GLN A 2 -24.57 11.14 -8.97
N GLY A 3 -24.51 9.98 -9.62
CA GLY A 3 -23.36 9.08 -9.57
C GLY A 3 -22.17 9.74 -10.28
N LYS A 4 -21.05 9.87 -9.57
CA LYS A 4 -19.78 10.30 -10.19
C LYS A 4 -19.28 9.18 -11.09
N THR A 5 -18.88 9.51 -12.31
CA THR A 5 -18.20 8.57 -13.21
C THR A 5 -16.83 8.24 -12.62
N VAL A 6 -16.60 6.99 -12.25
CA VAL A 6 -15.31 6.51 -11.72
C VAL A 6 -14.63 5.66 -12.80
N VAL A 7 -13.38 5.98 -13.11
CA VAL A 7 -12.54 5.15 -13.98
C VAL A 7 -11.76 4.19 -13.11
N ILE A 8 -11.92 2.89 -13.36
CA ILE A 8 -11.22 1.83 -12.65
C ILE A 8 -10.21 1.21 -13.60
N SER A 9 -8.93 1.29 -13.27
CA SER A 9 -7.84 0.69 -14.03
C SER A 9 -7.01 -0.22 -13.13
N HIS A 10 -6.56 -1.36 -13.67
CA HIS A 10 -5.65 -2.25 -12.96
C HIS A 10 -4.23 -1.65 -12.92
N ILE A 11 -3.62 -1.60 -11.74
CA ILE A 11 -2.23 -1.21 -11.55
C ILE A 11 -1.39 -2.38 -11.02
N PHE A 12 -0.08 -2.33 -11.22
CA PHE A 12 0.83 -3.30 -10.61
C PHE A 12 0.75 -3.21 -9.08
N ARG A 13 0.70 -4.36 -8.39
CA ARG A 13 0.64 -4.40 -6.92
C ARG A 13 1.85 -3.73 -6.28
N GLU A 14 2.98 -3.79 -6.98
CA GLU A 14 4.23 -3.17 -6.58
C GLU A 14 4.09 -1.65 -6.41
N GLY A 15 3.24 -1.01 -7.22
CA GLY A 15 2.93 0.42 -7.12
C GLY A 15 1.82 0.74 -6.10
N ASN A 16 1.23 -0.27 -5.45
CA ASN A 16 0.14 -0.12 -4.49
C ASN A 16 0.48 -0.71 -3.10
N LYS A 17 1.77 -0.74 -2.77
CA LYS A 17 2.30 -1.44 -1.61
C LYS A 17 1.77 -0.90 -0.27
N LEU A 18 1.52 0.41 -0.18
CA LEU A 18 0.96 1.00 1.04
C LEU A 18 -0.47 0.51 1.29
N ALA A 19 -1.30 0.43 0.24
CA ALA A 19 -2.65 -0.09 0.36
C ALA A 19 -2.65 -1.58 0.75
N ASP A 20 -1.77 -2.38 0.13
CA ASP A 20 -1.57 -3.79 0.51
C ASP A 20 -1.15 -3.92 1.99
N TYR A 21 -0.22 -3.09 2.46
CA TYR A 21 0.20 -3.08 3.87
C TYR A 21 -0.97 -2.73 4.81
N LEU A 22 -1.71 -1.67 4.52
CA LEU A 22 -2.85 -1.24 5.34
C LEU A 22 -3.97 -2.28 5.36
N ALA A 23 -4.25 -2.92 4.23
CA ALA A 23 -5.24 -3.99 4.15
C ALA A 23 -4.83 -5.18 5.02
N ASN A 24 -3.57 -5.62 4.94
CA ASN A 24 -3.07 -6.70 5.79
C ASN A 24 -3.07 -6.33 7.27
N LEU A 25 -2.69 -5.10 7.60
CA LEU A 25 -2.71 -4.60 8.98
C LEU A 25 -4.15 -4.59 9.53
N ALA A 26 -5.13 -4.22 8.70
CA ALA A 26 -6.53 -4.22 9.09
C ALA A 26 -7.10 -5.64 9.29
N LEU A 27 -6.63 -6.62 8.51
CA LEU A 27 -6.98 -8.02 8.72
C LEU A 27 -6.44 -8.56 10.05
N GLU A 28 -5.27 -8.09 10.48
CA GLU A 28 -4.62 -8.55 11.72
C GLU A 28 -5.14 -7.81 12.96
N LYS A 29 -5.31 -6.48 12.88
CA LYS A 29 -5.60 -5.60 14.03
C LYS A 29 -7.03 -5.06 14.06
N GLY A 30 -7.84 -5.34 13.04
CA GLY A 30 -9.19 -4.76 12.87
C GLY A 30 -9.14 -3.41 12.16
N THR A 31 -10.17 -2.57 12.33
CA THR A 31 -10.25 -1.29 11.61
C THR A 31 -9.11 -0.36 11.98
N VAL A 32 -8.26 -0.01 11.00
CA VAL A 32 -7.15 0.93 11.17
C VAL A 32 -7.44 2.19 10.38
N GLN A 33 -7.35 3.34 11.05
CA GLN A 33 -7.38 4.65 10.42
C GLN A 33 -6.12 5.43 10.82
N VAL A 34 -5.44 5.99 9.83
CA VAL A 34 -4.21 6.77 10.02
C VAL A 34 -4.40 8.09 9.30
N ASN A 35 -4.36 9.20 10.04
CA ASN A 35 -4.60 10.54 9.50
C ASN A 35 -3.28 11.29 9.25
N CYS A 36 -2.21 10.91 9.95
CA CYS A 36 -0.90 11.55 9.86
C CYS A 36 0.24 10.56 9.64
N PHE A 37 1.33 11.01 9.00
CA PHE A 37 2.51 10.17 8.78
C PHE A 37 3.11 9.64 10.10
N GLN A 38 3.04 10.41 11.18
CA GLN A 38 3.59 10.07 12.48
C GLN A 38 2.85 8.89 13.14
N GLU A 39 1.56 8.74 12.87
CA GLU A 39 0.70 7.67 13.39
C GLU A 39 0.96 6.32 12.70
N LEU A 40 1.60 6.35 11.53
CA LEU A 40 1.92 5.16 10.77
C LEU A 40 3.04 4.38 11.45
N GLU A 41 2.92 3.06 11.50
CA GLU A 41 3.99 2.20 12.01
C GLU A 41 5.25 2.30 11.14
N SER A 42 6.39 1.89 11.71
CA SER A 42 7.70 1.98 11.06
C SER A 42 7.72 1.35 9.67
N GLN A 43 7.00 0.24 9.46
CA GLN A 43 6.90 -0.41 8.15
C GLN A 43 6.15 0.43 7.12
N GLY A 44 4.99 0.99 7.48
CA GLY A 44 4.25 1.90 6.61
C GLY A 44 5.05 3.17 6.29
N LYS A 45 5.73 3.75 7.28
CA LYS A 45 6.61 4.93 7.10
C LYS A 45 7.70 4.65 6.08
N ARG A 46 8.32 3.48 6.16
CA ARG A 46 9.35 3.04 5.19
C ARG A 46 8.80 2.95 3.78
N ILE A 47 7.60 2.39 3.60
CA ILE A 47 6.96 2.29 2.27
C ILE A 47 6.75 3.69 1.68
N VAL A 48 6.13 4.61 2.43
CA VAL A 48 5.90 5.99 2.00
C VAL A 48 7.21 6.70 1.62
N ASN A 49 8.26 6.52 2.41
CA ASN A 49 9.56 7.12 2.13
C ASN A 49 10.22 6.50 0.88
N SER A 50 10.13 5.19 0.69
CA SER A 50 10.62 4.52 -0.52
C SER A 50 9.89 5.01 -1.78
N ASP A 51 8.58 5.19 -1.71
CA ASP A 51 7.78 5.73 -2.82
C ASP A 51 8.19 7.17 -3.14
N LYS A 52 8.41 8.02 -2.12
CA LYS A 52 8.90 9.40 -2.31
C LYS A 52 10.30 9.46 -2.93
N LEU A 53 11.15 8.49 -2.64
CA LEU A 53 12.50 8.38 -3.21
C LEU A 53 12.51 7.74 -4.60
N VAL A 54 11.34 7.37 -5.15
CA VAL A 54 11.19 6.72 -6.46
C VAL A 54 12.01 5.43 -6.54
N VAL A 55 12.15 4.72 -5.41
CA VAL A 55 12.85 3.44 -5.36
C VAL A 55 11.87 2.36 -5.83
N PRO A 56 12.14 1.65 -6.93
CA PRO A 56 11.22 0.64 -7.44
C PRO A 56 11.12 -0.52 -6.45
N TYR A 57 9.89 -0.94 -6.16
CA TYR A 57 9.66 -2.17 -5.43
C TYR A 57 9.66 -3.36 -6.40
N LEU A 58 10.67 -4.22 -6.29
CA LEU A 58 10.79 -5.42 -7.10
C LEU A 58 10.27 -6.64 -6.33
N ARG A 59 9.27 -7.32 -6.90
CA ARG A 59 8.82 -8.62 -6.38
C ARG A 59 9.60 -9.74 -7.06
N ILE A 60 10.54 -10.32 -6.33
CA ILE A 60 11.29 -11.49 -6.81
C ILE A 60 10.47 -12.75 -6.50
N ARG A 61 9.99 -13.44 -7.54
CA ARG A 61 9.38 -14.77 -7.39
C ARG A 61 10.49 -15.81 -7.30
N GLN A 62 10.69 -16.37 -6.12
CA GLN A 62 11.66 -17.46 -5.96
C GLN A 62 11.04 -18.76 -6.49
N CYS A 63 11.55 -19.27 -7.60
CA CYS A 63 11.20 -20.61 -8.08
C CYS A 63 12.02 -21.62 -7.29
N ARG A 64 11.39 -22.33 -6.35
CA ARG A 64 12.04 -23.48 -5.68
C ARG A 64 12.00 -24.67 -6.66
N LYS A 65 13.16 -25.30 -6.87
CA LYS A 65 13.28 -26.56 -7.64
C LYS A 65 12.77 -27.73 -6.81
#